data_AF-A0A963M9D7-F1
#
_entry.id   AF-A0A963M9D7-F1
#
_cell.length_a   1.000
_cell.length_b   1.000
_cell.length_c   1.000
_cell.angle_alpha   90.00
_cell.angle_beta   90.00
_cell.angle_gamma   90.00
#
_symmetry.space_group_name_H-M   'P 1'
#
loop_
_entity.id
_entity.type
_entity.pdbx_description
1 polymer ?
#
loop_
_entity_poly.entity_id
_entity_poly.type
_entity_poly.pdbx_seq_one_letter_code
_entity_poly.pdbx_strand_id
1 'polypeptide(L)' 'SRPLVHGDPRGPGAAGSGKGLLGMQRRAERLGGTLELEGRHGQGTVVRLLVPFDAPARAAERPPVDRAAA' A
#
# COMPACT_ATOMS: atom_id res chain seq x y z
N SER A 1 18.29 -3.55 -29.42
CA SER A 1 17.45 -2.46 -28.89
C SER A 1 16.34 -3.05 -28.03
N ARG A 2 16.39 -2.89 -26.69
CA ARG A 2 15.31 -3.34 -25.78
C ARG A 2 14.21 -2.28 -25.75
N PRO A 3 12.91 -2.62 -25.83
CA PRO A 3 11.87 -1.61 -25.70
C PRO A 3 11.74 -1.20 -24.23
N LEU A 4 11.75 0.11 -23.99
CA LEU A 4 11.37 0.73 -22.72
C LEU A 4 9.84 0.64 -22.62
N VAL A 5 9.33 -0.24 -21.76
CA VAL A 5 7.91 -0.27 -21.41
C VAL A 5 7.67 0.82 -20.38
N HIS A 6 7.10 1.94 -20.80
CA HIS A 6 6.53 2.94 -19.89
C HIS A 6 5.06 2.56 -19.66
N GLY A 7 4.80 1.82 -18.58
CA GLY A 7 3.44 1.44 -18.20
C GLY A 7 2.65 2.67 -17.73
N ASP A 8 1.44 2.84 -18.27
CA ASP A 8 0.45 3.82 -17.79
C ASP A 8 0.14 3.56 -16.30
N PRO A 9 0.30 4.54 -15.38
CA PRO A 9 -0.01 4.38 -13.97
C PRO A 9 -1.51 4.13 -13.68
N ARG A 10 -2.38 4.20 -14.69
CA ARG A 10 -3.83 3.97 -14.58
C ARG A 10 -4.31 2.70 -15.29
N GLY A 11 -3.41 1.92 -15.88
CA GLY A 11 -3.76 0.65 -16.53
C GLY A 11 -4.00 -0.49 -15.53
N PRO A 12 -4.81 -1.51 -15.88
CA PRO A 12 -4.97 -2.74 -15.10
C PRO A 12 -3.67 -3.54 -15.13
N GLY A 13 -2.73 -3.18 -14.26
CA GLY A 13 -1.33 -3.61 -14.36
C GLY A 13 -0.33 -2.52 -13.99
N ALA A 14 -0.78 -1.35 -13.50
CA ALA A 14 0.05 -0.40 -12.78
C ALA A 14 0.55 -1.04 -11.46
N ALA A 15 1.44 -2.03 -11.60
CA ALA A 15 2.32 -2.52 -10.57
C ALA A 15 3.32 -1.40 -10.26
N GLY A 16 2.80 -0.31 -9.68
CA GLY A 16 3.63 0.67 -9.01
C GLY A 16 4.49 -0.09 -8.01
N SER A 17 5.81 0.03 -8.17
CA SER A 17 6.87 -0.65 -7.40
C SER A 17 6.32 -1.16 -6.07
N GLY A 18 6.25 -2.48 -5.83
CA GLY A 18 5.46 -3.20 -4.80
C GLY A 18 5.48 -2.69 -3.34
N LYS A 19 5.25 -1.40 -3.15
CA LYS A 19 5.36 -0.59 -1.94
C LYS A 19 3.98 -0.26 -1.40
N GLY A 20 2.94 -0.29 -2.23
CA GLY A 20 1.55 -0.09 -1.81
C GLY A 20 1.12 -1.13 -0.79
N LEU A 21 1.09 -2.41 -1.18
CA LEU A 21 0.75 -3.53 -0.30
C LEU A 21 1.73 -3.68 0.87
N LEU A 22 3.04 -3.56 0.62
CA LEU A 22 4.05 -3.59 1.68
C LEU A 22 3.83 -2.47 2.71
N GLY A 23 3.49 -1.26 2.25
CA GLY A 23 3.19 -0.13 3.12
C GLY A 23 1.89 -0.32 3.89
N MET A 24 0.88 -0.95 3.27
CA MET A 24 -0.36 -1.33 3.94
C MET A 24 -0.11 -2.36 5.04
N GLN A 25 0.67 -3.41 4.76
CA GLN A 25 1.03 -4.44 5.73
C GLN A 25 1.74 -3.83 6.95
N ARG A 26 2.77 -3.00 6.72
CA ARG A 26 3.48 -2.30 7.80
C ARG A 26 2.56 -1.40 8.64
N ARG A 27 1.56 -0.77 8.02
CA ARG A 27 0.58 0.05 8.76
C ARG A 27 -0.37 -0.81 9.58
N ALA A 28 -0.82 -1.96 9.06
CA ALA A 28 -1.64 -2.91 9.80
C ALA A 28 -0.88 -3.40 11.04
N GLU A 29 0.37 -3.84 10.88
CA GLU A 29 1.24 -4.27 11.99
C GLU A 29 1.43 -3.18 13.06
N ARG A 30 1.65 -1.93 12.64
CA ARG A 30 1.77 -0.78 13.56
C ARG A 30 0.49 -0.49 14.36
N LEU A 31 -0.66 -0.90 13.85
CA LEU A 31 -1.95 -0.80 14.53
C LEU A 31 -2.28 -2.04 15.37
N GLY A 32 -1.38 -3.03 15.44
CA GLY A 32 -1.64 -4.32 16.07
C GLY A 32 -2.62 -5.21 15.28
N GLY A 33 -2.80 -4.91 13.99
CA GLY A 33 -3.68 -5.63 13.08
C GLY A 33 -2.94 -6.58 12.13
N THR A 34 -3.70 -7.20 11.24
CA THR A 34 -3.21 -8.14 10.22
C THR A 34 -3.77 -7.80 8.84
N LEU A 35 -3.00 -8.13 7.80
CA LEU A 35 -3.41 -8.01 6.41
C LEU A 35 -3.21 -9.34 5.70
N GLU A 36 -4.24 -9.78 4.98
CA GLU A 36 -4.22 -10.96 4.15
C GLU A 36 -4.56 -10.61 2.70
N LEU A 37 -3.99 -11.37 1.78
CA LEU A 37 -4.16 -11.19 0.34
C LEU A 37 -4.58 -12.51 -0.28
N GLU A 38 -5.75 -12.51 -0.90
CA GLU A 38 -6.25 -13.64 -1.68
C GLU A 38 -6.39 -13.20 -3.13
N GLY A 39 -5.84 -13.97 -4.05
CA GLY A 39 -5.93 -13.64 -5.47
C GLY A 39 -5.67 -14.86 -6.31
N ARG A 40 -6.36 -14.94 -7.45
CA ARG A 40 -6.09 -15.92 -8.50
C ARG A 40 -5.98 -15.17 -9.82
N HIS A 41 -5.03 -15.57 -10.67
CA HIS A 41 -4.84 -14.95 -11.97
C HIS A 41 -6.16 -14.90 -12.75
N GLY A 42 -6.52 -13.71 -13.24
CA GLY A 42 -7.76 -13.48 -13.98
C GLY A 42 -9.05 -13.39 -13.14
N GLN A 43 -8.99 -13.55 -11.81
CA GLN A 43 -10.18 -13.49 -10.93
C GLN A 43 -10.20 -12.26 -10.01
N GLY A 44 -9.26 -11.34 -10.18
CA GLY A 44 -9.08 -10.20 -9.29
C GLY A 44 -8.40 -10.57 -7.98
N THR A 45 -8.45 -9.62 -7.04
CA THR A 45 -7.69 -9.66 -5.79
C THR A 45 -8.59 -9.19 -4.65
N VAL A 46 -8.65 -9.97 -3.58
CA VAL A 46 -9.30 -9.63 -2.32
C VAL A 46 -8.22 -9.29 -1.30
N VAL A 47 -8.37 -8.13 -0.64
CA VAL A 47 -7.50 -7.70 0.46
C VAL A 47 -8.34 -7.68 1.73
N ARG A 48 -7.93 -8.42 2.75
CA ARG A 48 -8.62 -8.48 4.05
C ARG A 48 -7.74 -7.83 5.10
N LEU A 49 -8.28 -6.84 5.82
CA LEU A 49 -7.58 -6.08 6.85
C LEU A 49 -8.36 -6.20 8.16
N LEU A 50 -7.69 -6.65 9.22
CA LEU A 50 -8.24 -6.71 10.58
C LEU A 50 -7.43 -5.77 11.46
N VAL A 51 -8.10 -4.88 12.17
CA VAL A 51 -7.48 -3.94 13.11
C VAL A 51 -8.31 -3.87 14.40
N PRO A 52 -7.69 -3.78 15.59
CA PRO A 52 -8.40 -3.51 16.82
C PRO A 52 -9.16 -2.17 16.74
N PHE A 53 -10.41 -2.14 17.22
CA PHE A 53 -11.28 -0.97 17.14
C PHE A 53 -11.13 -0.03 18.36
N ASP A 54 -10.74 -0.57 19.50
CA ASP A 54 -10.60 0.09 20.80
C ASP A 54 -9.17 0.53 21.13
N ALA A 55 -8.20 0.19 20.28
CA ALA A 55 -6.84 0.67 20.44
C ALA A 55 -6.79 2.18 20.20
N PRO A 56 -6.28 3.00 21.14
CA PRO A 56 -6.05 4.41 20.87
C PRO A 56 -5.12 4.50 19.66
N ALA A 57 -5.60 5.13 18.58
CA ALA A 57 -4.80 5.31 17.38
C ALA A 57 -3.53 6.06 17.78
N ARG A 58 -2.39 5.35 17.84
CA ARG A 58 -1.11 5.99 18.11
C ARG A 58 -0.85 6.92 16.94
N ALA A 59 -1.02 8.22 17.18
CA ALA A 59 -0.81 9.24 16.16
C ALA A 59 0.54 8.98 15.51
N ALA A 60 0.53 8.71 14.21
CA ALA A 60 1.77 8.60 13.47
C ALA A 60 2.37 10.00 13.48
N GLU A 61 3.53 10.14 14.13
CA GLU A 61 4.30 11.36 14.11
C GLU A 61 4.60 11.67 12.64
N ARG A 62 3.91 12.68 12.10
CA ARG A 62 4.09 13.09 10.71
C ARG A 62 5.28 14.04 10.73
N PRO A 63 6.44 13.68 10.14
CA PRO A 63 7.51 14.65 10.02
C PRO A 63 6.98 15.87 9.27
N PRO A 64 7.40 17.09 9.65
CA PRO A 64 6.99 18.30 8.97
C PRO A 64 7.30 18.15 7.48
N VAL A 65 6.29 18.32 6.65
CA VAL A 65 6.47 18.32 5.20
C VAL A 65 7.07 19.67 4.86
N ASP A 66 8.40 19.73 4.70
CA ASP A 66 9.04 20.92 4.19
C ASP A 66 8.52 21.18 2.77
N ARG A 67 7.74 22.26 2.62
CA ARG A 67 7.19 22.68 1.33
C ARG A 67 8.15 23.62 0.57
N ALA A 68 9.39 23.82 1.03
CA ALA A 68 10.34 24.72 0.40
C ALA A 68 11.27 23.98 -0.58
N ALA A 69 10.80 23.76 -1.80
CA ALA A 69 11.63 23.69 -3.02
C ALA A 69 10.69 23.66 -4.25
N ALA A 70 10.16 24.84 -4.59
CA ALA A 70 9.59 25.13 -5.90
C ALA A 70 10.39 26.30 -6.49
#